data_AF-A0A0G0A8U7-F1
#
_entry.id   AF-A0A0G0A8U7-F1
#
_cell.length_a   1.000
_cell.length_b   1.000
_cell.length_c   1.000
_cell.angle_alpha   90.00
_cell.angle_beta   90.00
_cell.angle_gamma   90.00
#
_symmetry.space_group_name_H-M   'P 1'
#
loop_
_entity.id
_entity.type
_entity.pdbx_description
1 polymer ?
#
loop_
_entity_poly.entity_id
_entity_poly.type
_entity_poly.pdbx_seq_one_letter_code
_entity_poly.pdbx_strand_id
1 'polypeptide(L)'
;MTVLIFILTLSILVLVHELGHFLMAKKMGVKVEEFGIGLPPKLFGIKKGETLYTINLLPIGGFVKLYGEEYSAPLAHNKNRTFINKKPWQKTLIVLGGVLGNFLLGWLIFSFLVTQGIQVPTNKVTVDKVTNNSPASIAGLQEKDVILKFVPPISLPDEASAKSGSISLIPLTSSTSLITLTQKYAGKNIKLLVQRNNQQLIINLVPRINPPKGEGPLGISINSFKSKMLMWPDQSASLT
;
A
#
# COMPACT_ATOMS: atom_id res chain seq x y z
N MET A 1 -16.48 9.10 4.91
CA MET A 1 -15.34 9.15 3.96
C MET A 1 -15.10 7.80 3.27
N THR A 2 -14.98 6.69 4.00
CA THR A 2 -14.70 5.35 3.43
C THR A 2 -15.70 4.89 2.37
N VAL A 3 -17.01 5.02 2.63
CA VAL A 3 -18.06 4.59 1.67
C VAL A 3 -17.98 5.38 0.35
N LEU A 4 -17.71 6.68 0.42
CA LEU A 4 -17.56 7.52 -0.77
C LEU A 4 -16.34 7.09 -1.61
N ILE A 5 -15.20 6.85 -0.95
CA ILE A 5 -13.98 6.35 -1.61
C ILE A 5 -14.22 4.98 -2.24
N PHE A 6 -14.96 4.11 -1.55
CA PHE A 6 -15.32 2.79 -2.05
C PHE A 6 -16.17 2.90 -3.32
N ILE A 7 -17.24 3.69 -3.31
CA ILE A 7 -18.11 3.90 -4.48
C ILE A 7 -17.30 4.49 -5.64
N LEU A 8 -16.44 5.47 -5.37
CA LEU A 8 -15.60 6.08 -6.40
C LEU A 8 -14.63 5.05 -7.02
N THR A 9 -13.93 4.29 -6.19
CA THR A 9 -12.97 3.27 -6.64
C THR A 9 -13.66 2.17 -7.45
N LEU A 10 -14.79 1.66 -6.96
CA LEU A 10 -15.59 0.67 -7.67
C LEU A 10 -16.05 1.20 -9.04
N SER A 11 -16.46 2.47 -9.09
CA SER A 11 -16.93 3.08 -10.33
C SER A 11 -15.85 3.21 -11.38
N ILE A 12 -14.64 3.63 -10.98
CA ILE A 12 -13.49 3.69 -11.88
C ILE A 12 -13.13 2.29 -12.37
N LEU A 13 -13.09 1.29 -11.48
CA LEU A 13 -12.74 -0.08 -11.82
C LEU A 13 -13.72 -0.69 -12.84
N VAL A 14 -15.03 -0.56 -12.60
CA VAL A 14 -16.04 -1.06 -13.53
C VAL A 14 -16.02 -0.26 -14.83
N LEU A 15 -15.88 1.07 -14.79
CA LEU A 15 -15.83 1.87 -16.01
C LEU A 15 -14.66 1.47 -16.93
N VAL A 16 -13.48 1.21 -16.37
CA VAL A 16 -12.33 0.73 -17.14
C VAL A 16 -12.53 -0.70 -17.66
N HIS A 17 -13.20 -1.56 -16.90
CA HIS A 17 -13.62 -2.89 -17.35
C HIS A 17 -14.53 -2.79 -18.59
N GLU A 18 -15.59 -1.99 -18.50
CA GLU A 18 -16.51 -1.76 -19.62
C GLU A 18 -15.80 -1.13 -20.82
N LEU A 19 -14.88 -0.18 -20.58
CA LEU A 19 -14.06 0.40 -21.64
C LEU A 19 -13.23 -0.66 -22.39
N GLY A 20 -12.72 -1.67 -21.68
CA GLY A 20 -12.01 -2.79 -22.26
C GLY A 20 -12.88 -3.61 -23.24
N HIS A 21 -14.10 -3.96 -22.82
CA HIS A 21 -15.09 -4.60 -23.70
C HIS A 21 -15.41 -3.74 -24.93
N PHE A 22 -15.67 -2.45 -24.69
CA PHE A 22 -16.00 -1.47 -25.75
C PHE A 22 -14.91 -1.40 -26.83
N LEU A 23 -13.66 -1.18 -26.42
CA LEU A 23 -12.53 -1.04 -27.34
C LEU A 23 -12.33 -2.32 -28.15
N MET A 24 -12.45 -3.49 -27.50
CA MET A 24 -12.23 -4.76 -28.18
C MET A 24 -13.39 -5.13 -29.11
N ALA A 25 -14.64 -4.81 -28.75
CA ALA A 25 -15.79 -4.94 -29.63
C ALA A 25 -15.63 -4.10 -30.91
N LYS A 26 -15.24 -2.82 -30.77
CA LYS A 26 -14.96 -1.94 -31.90
C LYS A 26 -13.84 -2.48 -32.79
N LYS A 27 -12.74 -2.96 -32.19
CA LYS A 27 -11.60 -3.55 -32.92
C LYS A 27 -11.99 -4.82 -33.70
N MET A 28 -12.89 -5.64 -33.16
CA MET A 28 -13.40 -6.85 -33.81
C MET A 28 -14.55 -6.59 -34.81
N GLY A 29 -14.86 -5.32 -35.07
CA GLY A 29 -15.91 -4.92 -36.00
C GLY A 29 -17.32 -5.29 -35.52
N VAL A 30 -17.51 -5.42 -34.20
CA VAL A 30 -18.83 -5.51 -33.57
C VAL A 30 -19.36 -4.09 -33.36
N LYS A 31 -20.61 -3.86 -33.73
CA LYS A 31 -21.24 -2.57 -33.46
C LYS A 31 -21.56 -2.49 -31.96
N VAL A 32 -21.26 -1.35 -31.35
CA VAL A 32 -21.68 -1.02 -29.99
C VAL A 32 -22.82 -0.02 -30.08
N GLU A 33 -23.98 -0.37 -29.54
CA GLU A 33 -25.17 0.48 -29.57
C GLU A 33 -25.06 1.60 -28.55
N GLU A 34 -24.67 1.27 -27.32
CA GLU A 34 -24.56 2.20 -26.21
C GLU A 34 -23.32 1.92 -25.36
N PHE A 35 -22.64 2.98 -24.94
CA PHE A 35 -21.61 2.96 -23.91
C PHE A 35 -22.04 3.93 -22.81
N GLY A 36 -22.44 3.40 -21.66
CA GLY A 36 -22.98 4.16 -20.54
C GLY A 36 -22.01 4.30 -19.39
N ILE A 37 -21.88 5.51 -18.86
CA ILE A 37 -21.22 5.81 -17.59
C ILE A 37 -22.31 5.86 -16.51
N GLY A 38 -22.13 5.09 -15.44
CA GLY A 38 -23.14 4.90 -14.41
C GLY A 38 -24.30 4.00 -14.85
N LEU A 39 -25.25 3.80 -13.94
CA LEU A 39 -26.45 3.00 -14.16
C LEU A 39 -27.70 3.88 -14.36
N PRO A 40 -28.69 3.41 -15.15
CA PRO A 40 -29.94 4.14 -15.41
C PRO A 40 -30.64 4.66 -14.14
N PRO A 41 -31.46 5.72 -14.23
CA PRO A 41 -31.94 6.38 -15.46
C PRO A 41 -30.90 7.28 -16.14
N LYS A 42 -31.08 7.48 -17.45
CA LYS A 42 -30.20 8.32 -18.29
C LYS A 42 -30.40 9.79 -17.97
N LEU A 43 -29.31 10.51 -17.68
CA LEU A 43 -29.33 11.96 -17.50
C LEU A 43 -29.11 12.67 -18.83
N PHE A 44 -28.06 12.26 -19.55
CA PHE A 44 -27.66 12.90 -20.79
C PHE A 44 -26.99 11.87 -21.72
N GLY A 45 -27.04 12.10 -23.03
CA GLY A 45 -26.35 11.25 -23.98
C GLY A 45 -26.07 11.93 -25.31
N ILE A 46 -24.92 11.60 -25.88
CA ILE A 46 -24.46 12.09 -27.19
C ILE A 46 -24.23 10.89 -28.10
N LYS A 47 -24.81 10.93 -29.30
CA LYS A 47 -24.50 9.94 -30.33
C LYS A 47 -23.28 10.40 -31.12
N LYS A 48 -22.19 9.63 -31.07
CA LYS A 48 -20.98 9.88 -31.88
C LYS A 48 -20.76 8.68 -32.82
N GLY A 49 -20.92 8.93 -34.11
CA GLY A 49 -20.97 7.88 -35.12
C GLY A 49 -22.16 6.95 -34.88
N GLU A 50 -21.87 5.66 -34.70
CA GLU A 50 -22.90 4.63 -34.51
C GLU A 50 -23.19 4.28 -33.04
N THR A 51 -22.42 4.85 -32.10
CA THR A 51 -22.53 4.55 -30.67
C THR A 51 -23.15 5.72 -29.93
N LEU A 52 -24.12 5.42 -29.07
CA LEU A 52 -24.67 6.34 -28.10
C LEU A 52 -23.83 6.33 -26.83
N TYR A 53 -23.26 7.47 -26.44
CA TYR A 53 -22.50 7.62 -25.20
C TYR A 53 -23.40 8.28 -24.16
N THR A 54 -23.55 7.69 -22.99
CA THR A 54 -24.54 8.14 -22.01
C THR A 54 -23.95 8.34 -20.63
N ILE A 55 -24.47 9.33 -19.93
CA ILE A 55 -24.20 9.58 -18.52
C ILE A 55 -25.51 9.34 -17.79
N ASN A 56 -25.48 8.43 -16.82
CA ASN A 56 -26.65 8.02 -16.08
C ASN A 56 -26.59 8.50 -14.62
N LEU A 57 -27.74 8.52 -13.96
CA LEU A 57 -27.93 9.14 -12.65
C LEU A 57 -27.12 8.45 -11.55
N LEU A 58 -27.05 7.12 -11.54
CA LEU A 58 -26.36 6.37 -10.50
C LEU A 58 -24.87 6.27 -10.85
N PRO A 59 -23.96 6.88 -10.08
CA PRO A 59 -22.54 6.94 -10.40
C PRO A 59 -21.86 5.65 -9.93
N ILE A 60 -22.36 4.49 -10.34
CA ILE A 60 -21.83 3.18 -10.01
C ILE A 60 -21.47 2.50 -11.33
N GLY A 61 -20.19 2.51 -11.66
CA GLY A 61 -19.64 1.79 -12.82
C GLY A 61 -20.12 2.32 -14.17
N GLY A 62 -20.53 1.40 -15.06
CA GLY A 62 -20.97 1.68 -16.43
C GLY A 62 -21.47 0.41 -17.10
N PHE A 63 -21.81 0.49 -18.39
CA PHE A 63 -22.20 -0.68 -19.18
C PHE A 63 -21.87 -0.49 -20.67
N VAL A 64 -21.66 -1.60 -21.38
CA VAL A 64 -21.57 -1.65 -22.85
C VAL A 64 -22.69 -2.48 -23.43
N LYS A 65 -23.51 -1.88 -24.29
CA LYS A 65 -24.55 -2.60 -25.05
C LYS A 65 -24.03 -3.02 -26.42
N LEU A 66 -23.76 -4.30 -26.62
CA LEU A 66 -23.25 -4.84 -27.88
C LEU A 66 -24.39 -5.16 -28.85
N TYR A 67 -24.18 -4.88 -30.13
CA TYR A 67 -25.19 -5.11 -31.15
C TYR A 67 -25.48 -6.60 -31.32
N GLY A 68 -26.73 -6.98 -31.07
CA GLY A 68 -27.22 -8.36 -31.16
C GLY A 68 -26.63 -9.28 -30.10
N GLU A 69 -26.43 -8.79 -28.86
CA GLU A 69 -26.23 -9.61 -27.67
C GLU A 69 -27.55 -10.12 -27.06
N GLU A 70 -28.64 -9.36 -27.22
CA GLU A 70 -29.98 -9.78 -26.82
C GLU A 70 -30.53 -10.81 -27.81
N TYR A 71 -30.69 -12.05 -27.35
CA TYR A 71 -31.25 -13.16 -28.14
C TYR A 71 -32.70 -12.90 -28.60
N SER A 72 -33.41 -11.98 -27.94
CA SER A 72 -34.83 -11.67 -28.19
C SER A 72 -35.05 -10.50 -29.15
N ALA A 73 -34.00 -9.77 -29.53
CA ALA A 73 -34.12 -8.66 -30.47
C ALA A 73 -34.24 -9.19 -31.91
N PRO A 74 -35.12 -8.62 -32.77
CA PRO A 74 -35.28 -9.06 -34.15
C PRO A 74 -33.93 -9.09 -34.86
N LEU A 75 -33.64 -10.22 -35.53
CA LEU A 75 -32.36 -10.55 -36.15
C LEU A 75 -31.75 -9.32 -36.82
N ALA A 76 -30.68 -8.82 -36.21
CA ALA A 76 -29.90 -7.68 -36.65
C ALA A 76 -29.72 -7.68 -38.18
N HIS A 77 -30.20 -6.62 -38.85
CA HIS A 77 -30.16 -6.44 -40.30
C HIS A 77 -28.76 -6.67 -40.92
N ASN A 78 -27.69 -6.45 -40.13
CA ASN A 78 -26.31 -6.65 -40.57
C ASN A 78 -25.63 -7.79 -39.80
N LYS A 79 -25.75 -9.02 -40.33
CA LYS A 79 -25.22 -10.25 -39.73
C LYS A 79 -23.71 -10.19 -39.42
N ASN A 80 -22.92 -9.46 -40.19
CA ASN A 80 -21.46 -9.40 -40.02
C ASN A 80 -20.99 -8.54 -38.86
N ARG A 81 -21.86 -7.67 -38.31
CA ARG A 81 -21.52 -6.73 -37.23
C ARG A 81 -22.17 -7.08 -35.89
N THR A 82 -22.87 -8.20 -35.83
CA THR A 82 -23.54 -8.76 -34.65
C THR A 82 -22.57 -9.56 -33.80
N PHE A 83 -22.59 -9.37 -32.48
CA PHE A 83 -21.77 -10.13 -31.54
C PHE A 83 -21.99 -11.65 -31.66
N ILE A 84 -23.25 -12.10 -31.71
CA ILE A 84 -23.61 -13.53 -31.80
C ILE A 84 -23.04 -14.21 -33.06
N ASN A 85 -22.85 -13.50 -34.17
CA ASN A 85 -22.36 -14.08 -35.42
C ASN A 85 -20.83 -14.09 -35.55
N LYS A 86 -20.10 -13.49 -34.60
CA LYS A 86 -18.63 -13.51 -34.62
C LYS A 86 -18.07 -14.89 -34.30
N LYS A 87 -16.85 -15.15 -34.80
CA LYS A 87 -16.13 -16.39 -34.49
C LYS A 87 -15.89 -16.50 -32.97
N PRO A 88 -15.85 -17.71 -32.39
CA PRO A 88 -15.67 -17.90 -30.96
C PRO A 88 -14.47 -17.12 -30.38
N TRP A 89 -13.31 -17.16 -31.05
CA TRP A 89 -12.12 -16.43 -30.59
C TRP A 89 -12.32 -14.90 -30.52
N GLN A 90 -13.12 -14.32 -31.42
CA GLN A 90 -13.41 -12.89 -31.41
C GLN A 90 -14.30 -12.53 -30.22
N LYS A 91 -15.31 -13.37 -29.93
CA LYS A 91 -16.17 -13.21 -28.75
C LYS A 91 -15.36 -13.32 -27.47
N THR A 92 -14.50 -14.34 -27.38
CA THR A 92 -13.59 -14.53 -26.24
C THR A 92 -12.72 -13.32 -26.02
N LEU A 93 -12.11 -12.77 -27.07
CA LEU A 93 -11.30 -11.56 -26.94
C LEU A 93 -12.11 -10.33 -26.48
N ILE A 94 -13.34 -10.16 -26.96
CA ILE A 94 -14.22 -9.06 -26.51
C ILE A 94 -14.53 -9.21 -25.01
N VAL A 95 -14.87 -10.42 -24.55
CA VAL A 95 -15.14 -10.69 -23.14
C VAL A 95 -13.87 -10.55 -22.28
N LEU A 96 -12.72 -10.98 -22.78
CA LEU A 96 -11.45 -10.75 -22.09
C LEU A 96 -11.02 -9.29 -22.07
N GLY A 97 -11.55 -8.46 -22.98
CA GLY A 97 -11.24 -7.04 -23.09
C GLY A 97 -11.40 -6.31 -21.75
N GLY A 98 -12.46 -6.59 -21.00
CA GLY A 98 -12.66 -5.95 -19.69
C GLY A 98 -11.66 -6.38 -18.63
N VAL A 99 -11.31 -7.67 -18.58
CA VAL A 99 -10.27 -8.17 -17.65
C VAL A 99 -8.92 -7.55 -17.98
N LEU A 100 -8.56 -7.48 -19.26
CA LEU A 100 -7.32 -6.86 -19.72
C LEU A 100 -7.29 -5.35 -19.43
N GLY A 101 -8.42 -4.66 -19.53
CA GLY A 101 -8.56 -3.26 -19.14
C GLY A 101 -8.20 -3.03 -17.67
N ASN A 102 -8.76 -3.84 -16.77
CA ASN A 102 -8.45 -3.74 -15.34
C ASN A 102 -7.02 -4.16 -15.02
N PHE A 103 -6.49 -5.17 -15.70
CA PHE A 103 -5.10 -5.56 -15.56
C PHE A 103 -4.15 -4.42 -15.93
N LEU A 104 -4.42 -3.73 -17.05
CA LEU A 104 -3.65 -2.56 -17.48
C LEU A 104 -3.78 -1.40 -16.48
N LEU A 105 -4.97 -1.13 -15.96
CA LEU A 105 -5.18 -0.13 -14.92
C LEU A 105 -4.34 -0.43 -13.67
N GLY A 106 -4.39 -1.68 -13.18
CA GLY A 106 -3.60 -2.13 -12.05
C GLY A 106 -2.10 -1.98 -12.30
N TRP A 107 -1.62 -2.36 -13.48
CA TRP A 107 -0.23 -2.17 -13.89
C TRP A 107 0.19 -0.70 -13.83
N LEU A 108 -0.63 0.21 -14.37
CA LEU A 108 -0.33 1.65 -14.39
C LEU A 108 -0.32 2.24 -12.97
N ILE A 109 -1.32 1.91 -12.15
CA ILE A 109 -1.39 2.36 -10.76
C ILE A 109 -0.18 1.84 -9.98
N PHE A 110 0.13 0.54 -10.10
CA PHE A 110 1.27 -0.05 -9.40
C PHE A 110 2.60 0.57 -9.85
N SER A 111 2.80 0.72 -11.15
CA SER A 111 3.99 1.37 -11.71
C SER A 111 4.17 2.78 -11.15
N PHE A 112 3.08 3.56 -11.13
CA PHE A 112 3.08 4.91 -10.56
C PHE A 112 3.39 4.89 -9.05
N LEU A 113 2.77 4.00 -8.27
CA LEU A 113 3.01 3.90 -6.83
C LEU A 113 4.47 3.55 -6.51
N VAL A 114 5.09 2.66 -7.29
CA VAL A 114 6.51 2.31 -7.11
C VAL A 114 7.42 3.53 -7.35
N THR A 115 7.05 4.46 -8.23
CA THR A 115 7.82 5.72 -8.41
C THR A 115 7.83 6.61 -7.16
N GLN A 116 6.84 6.47 -6.28
CA GLN A 116 6.75 7.24 -5.03
C GLN A 116 7.65 6.67 -3.91
N GLY A 117 8.36 5.57 -4.19
CA GLY A 117 9.29 4.91 -3.27
C GLY A 117 8.69 3.68 -2.59
N ILE A 118 9.55 2.73 -2.23
CA ILE A 118 9.16 1.52 -1.50
C ILE A 118 9.67 1.61 -0.07
N GLN A 119 8.83 1.22 0.89
CA GLN A 119 9.24 1.06 2.28
C GLN A 119 10.08 -0.23 2.40
N VAL A 120 11.38 -0.09 2.62
CA VAL A 120 12.26 -1.25 2.85
C VAL A 120 12.58 -1.38 4.34
N PRO A 121 12.51 -2.60 4.92
CA PRO A 121 12.92 -2.81 6.30
C PRO A 121 14.44 -2.56 6.41
N THR A 122 14.83 -1.72 7.36
CA THR A 122 16.24 -1.32 7.54
C THR A 122 16.98 -2.19 8.55
N ASN A 123 16.30 -3.17 9.18
CA ASN A 123 16.80 -3.95 10.32
C ASN A 123 17.40 -3.07 11.43
N LYS A 124 16.92 -1.82 11.52
CA LYS A 124 17.33 -0.80 12.49
C LYS A 124 16.06 -0.25 13.13
N VAL A 125 16.15 0.11 14.40
CA VAL A 125 15.06 0.76 15.11
C VAL A 125 15.41 2.23 15.22
N THR A 126 14.71 3.07 14.45
CA THR A 126 14.94 4.53 14.46
C THR A 126 13.82 5.19 15.24
N VAL A 127 14.17 6.18 16.07
CA VAL A 127 13.19 7.01 16.78
C VAL A 127 12.58 7.99 15.77
N ASP A 128 11.28 7.86 15.54
CA ASP A 128 10.53 8.74 14.65
C ASP A 128 10.09 10.02 15.39
N LYS A 129 9.49 9.84 16.57
CA LYS A 129 9.01 10.92 17.42
C LYS A 129 9.22 10.59 18.90
N VAL A 130 9.51 11.60 19.70
CA VAL A 130 9.58 11.49 21.16
C VAL A 130 8.43 12.29 21.76
N THR A 131 7.61 11.66 22.61
CA THR A 131 6.52 12.35 23.29
C THR A 131 7.06 13.24 24.41
N ASN A 132 6.50 14.44 24.55
CA ASN A 132 6.85 15.36 25.63
C ASN A 132 6.62 14.73 27.02
N ASN A 133 7.47 15.05 27.99
CA ASN A 133 7.41 14.50 29.37
C ASN A 133 7.44 12.96 29.46
N SER A 134 7.96 12.29 28.42
CA SER A 134 8.20 10.84 28.42
C SER A 134 9.52 10.46 29.07
N PRO A 135 9.70 9.19 29.51
CA PRO A 135 11.00 8.71 29.96
C PRO A 135 12.08 8.91 28.92
N ALA A 136 11.76 8.73 27.63
CA ALA A 136 12.69 8.99 26.54
C ALA A 136 13.06 10.47 26.42
N SER A 137 12.10 11.39 26.55
CA SER A 137 12.33 12.83 26.54
C SER A 137 13.24 13.28 27.69
N ILE A 138 12.94 12.82 28.91
CA ILE A 138 13.72 13.14 30.13
C ILE A 138 15.14 12.58 30.02
N ALA A 139 15.30 11.38 29.46
CA ALA A 139 16.60 10.75 29.25
C ALA A 139 17.41 11.35 28.08
N GLY A 140 16.83 12.29 27.32
CA GLY A 140 17.51 12.99 26.23
C GLY A 140 17.57 12.21 24.92
N LEU A 141 16.68 11.23 24.71
CA LEU A 141 16.49 10.59 23.40
C LEU A 141 15.90 11.60 22.41
N GLN A 142 16.38 11.58 21.17
CA GLN A 142 16.00 12.52 20.13
C GLN A 142 15.46 11.81 18.89
N GLU A 143 14.70 12.56 18.09
CA GLU A 143 14.27 12.10 16.77
C GLU A 143 15.50 11.76 15.91
N LYS A 144 15.36 10.71 15.09
CA LYS A 144 16.41 10.14 14.22
C LYS A 144 17.52 9.38 14.95
N ASP A 145 17.47 9.25 16.27
CA ASP A 145 18.38 8.33 16.99
C ASP A 145 18.15 6.90 16.51
N VAL A 146 19.24 6.18 16.21
CA VAL A 146 19.18 4.77 15.84
C VAL A 146 19.51 3.93 17.07
N ILE A 147 18.55 3.17 17.56
CA ILE A 147 18.74 2.28 18.71
C ILE A 147 19.40 0.99 18.22
N LEU A 148 20.64 0.77 18.65
CA LEU A 148 21.46 -0.36 18.21
C LEU A 148 21.30 -1.57 19.15
N LYS A 149 21.38 -1.34 20.46
CA LYS A 149 21.40 -2.42 21.46
C LYS A 149 20.63 -2.05 22.72
N PHE A 150 20.03 -3.06 23.32
CA PHE A 150 19.37 -2.99 24.63
C PHE A 150 20.27 -3.60 25.70
N VAL A 151 20.42 -2.89 26.81
CA VAL A 151 21.12 -3.37 28.00
C VAL A 151 20.08 -3.58 29.11
N PRO A 152 19.86 -4.84 29.55
CA PRO A 152 18.93 -5.11 30.63
C PRO A 152 19.41 -4.49 31.96
N PRO A 153 18.50 -4.32 32.93
CA PRO A 153 18.88 -3.90 34.28
C PRO A 153 19.88 -4.91 34.83
N ILE A 154 20.99 -4.42 35.38
CA ILE A 154 21.98 -5.26 36.06
C ILE A 154 21.30 -5.85 37.29
N SER A 155 20.91 -7.12 37.21
CA SER A 155 20.80 -7.95 38.40
C SER A 155 22.23 -8.28 38.83
N LEU A 156 22.65 -7.85 40.00
CA LEU A 156 23.82 -8.40 40.69
C LEU A 156 23.65 -9.94 40.85
N PRO A 157 24.75 -10.71 41.00
CA PRO A 157 25.24 -11.68 40.03
C PRO A 157 24.76 -13.11 40.28
N ASP A 158 24.55 -13.89 39.22
CA ASP A 158 24.93 -15.31 39.31
C ASP A 158 26.46 -15.33 39.36
N GLU A 159 27.06 -15.96 40.37
CA GLU A 159 28.51 -16.00 40.63
C GLU A 159 29.37 -16.44 39.41
N ALA A 160 28.74 -16.99 38.37
CA ALA A 160 29.35 -17.31 37.08
C ALA A 160 29.59 -16.09 36.16
N SER A 161 28.80 -15.01 36.26
CA SER A 161 28.93 -13.82 35.40
C SER A 161 29.87 -12.75 35.94
N ALA A 162 30.25 -12.80 37.23
CA ALA A 162 31.23 -11.86 37.79
C ALA A 162 32.66 -12.07 37.24
N LYS A 163 32.93 -13.23 36.60
CA LYS A 163 34.26 -13.58 36.06
C LYS A 163 34.45 -13.22 34.57
N SER A 164 33.42 -12.73 33.90
CA SER A 164 33.51 -12.24 32.53
C SER A 164 32.78 -10.91 32.49
N GLY A 165 33.50 -9.79 32.40
CA GLY A 165 32.95 -8.42 32.34
C GLY A 165 32.11 -8.12 31.08
N SER A 166 31.36 -9.11 30.61
CA SER A 166 30.57 -9.12 29.40
C SER A 166 29.16 -8.62 29.71
N ILE A 167 28.95 -7.31 29.58
CA ILE A 167 27.61 -6.72 29.55
C ILE A 167 26.82 -7.45 28.46
N SER A 168 25.71 -8.11 28.80
CA SER A 168 24.84 -8.77 27.82
C SER A 168 24.14 -7.72 26.95
N LEU A 169 24.76 -7.39 25.82
CA LEU A 169 24.19 -6.45 24.84
C LEU A 169 23.24 -7.22 23.91
N ILE A 170 21.94 -6.93 23.98
CA ILE A 170 20.95 -7.54 23.09
C ILE A 170 20.83 -6.66 21.84
N PRO A 171 21.21 -7.14 20.63
CA PRO A 171 21.06 -6.36 19.42
C PRO A 171 19.58 -6.12 19.10
N LEU A 172 19.24 -4.90 18.70
CA LEU A 172 17.89 -4.50 18.35
C LEU A 172 17.78 -4.32 16.84
N THR A 173 17.39 -5.39 16.16
CA THR A 173 17.15 -5.38 14.70
C THR A 173 15.69 -5.13 14.34
N SER A 174 14.78 -5.23 15.30
CA SER A 174 13.33 -5.13 15.10
C SER A 174 12.67 -4.30 16.19
N SER A 175 11.69 -3.47 15.77
CA SER A 175 10.80 -2.73 16.66
C SER A 175 10.11 -3.63 17.68
N THR A 176 9.71 -4.84 17.29
CA THR A 176 9.05 -5.80 18.19
C THR A 176 9.94 -6.18 19.35
N SER A 177 11.23 -6.44 19.09
CA SER A 177 12.19 -6.80 20.13
C SER A 177 12.35 -5.67 21.17
N LEU A 178 12.40 -4.41 20.72
CA LEU A 178 12.45 -3.27 21.62
C LEU A 178 11.16 -3.15 22.45
N ILE A 179 9.99 -3.32 21.84
CA ILE A 179 8.70 -3.27 22.54
C ILE A 179 8.63 -4.36 23.61
N THR A 180 8.93 -5.61 23.26
CA THR A 180 8.89 -6.73 24.21
C THR A 180 9.86 -6.55 25.37
N LEU A 181 11.09 -6.10 25.10
CA LEU A 181 12.08 -5.88 26.15
C LEU A 181 11.70 -4.71 27.07
N THR A 182 11.20 -3.61 26.52
CA THR A 182 10.79 -2.44 27.32
C THR A 182 9.54 -2.73 28.16
N GLN A 183 8.65 -3.59 27.71
CA GLN A 183 7.53 -4.10 28.51
C GLN A 183 8.01 -5.06 29.59
N LYS A 184 8.91 -6.00 29.26
CA LYS A 184 9.46 -6.99 30.21
C LYS A 184 10.21 -6.32 31.37
N TYR A 185 10.93 -5.25 31.08
CA TYR A 185 11.73 -4.50 32.08
C TYR A 185 11.09 -3.18 32.49
N ALA A 186 9.76 -3.06 32.37
CA ALA A 186 9.04 -1.88 32.82
C ALA A 186 9.25 -1.63 34.31
N GLY A 187 9.45 -0.36 34.68
CA GLY A 187 9.78 0.06 36.04
C GLY A 187 11.25 -0.15 36.45
N LYS A 188 12.08 -0.77 35.61
CA LYS A 188 13.52 -1.00 35.91
C LYS A 188 14.41 -0.07 35.08
N ASN A 189 15.58 0.28 35.63
CA ASN A 189 16.57 1.09 34.92
C ASN A 189 17.24 0.25 33.82
N ILE A 190 17.08 0.69 32.58
CA ILE A 190 17.66 0.06 31.39
C ILE A 190 18.61 1.04 30.70
N LYS A 191 19.53 0.51 29.90
CA LYS A 191 20.38 1.34 29.04
C LYS A 191 20.14 1.01 27.58
N LEU A 192 20.09 2.04 26.74
CA LEU A 192 20.01 1.91 25.30
C LEU A 192 21.30 2.44 24.69
N LEU A 193 21.95 1.63 23.86
CA LEU A 193 23.02 2.10 23.01
C LEU A 193 22.39 2.69 21.74
N VAL A 194 22.51 3.99 21.57
CA VAL A 194 21.97 4.73 20.43
C VAL A 194 23.09 5.32 19.59
N GLN A 195 22.86 5.47 18.28
CA GLN A 195 23.75 6.19 17.38
C GLN A 195 23.09 7.50 16.97
N ARG A 196 23.75 8.62 17.29
CA ARG A 196 23.37 9.99 16.93
C ARG A 196 24.53 10.64 16.19
N ASN A 197 24.32 11.17 14.98
CA ASN A 197 25.38 11.81 14.17
C ASN A 197 26.67 10.97 14.07
N ASN A 198 26.53 9.65 13.85
CA ASN A 198 27.63 8.66 13.84
C ASN A 198 28.41 8.48 15.15
N GLN A 199 27.99 9.10 16.25
CA GLN A 199 28.53 8.85 17.58
C GLN A 199 27.62 7.89 18.35
N GLN A 200 28.22 6.95 19.10
CA GLN A 200 27.47 6.06 19.97
C GLN A 200 27.31 6.69 21.35
N LEU A 201 26.07 6.74 21.83
CA LEU A 201 25.68 7.30 23.12
C LEU A 201 24.95 6.21 23.92
N ILE A 202 25.17 6.20 25.23
CA ILE A 202 24.42 5.33 26.15
C ILE A 202 23.40 6.19 26.87
N ILE A 203 22.13 5.88 26.65
CA ILE A 203 21.01 6.58 27.28
C ILE A 203 20.42 5.67 28.35
N ASN A 204 20.36 6.16 29.58
CA ASN A 204 19.77 5.46 30.72
C ASN A 204 18.35 5.97 30.95
N LEU A 205 17.39 5.06 31.11
CA LEU A 205 15.99 5.44 31.31
C LEU A 205 15.21 4.34 32.01
N VAL A 206 14.02 4.68 32.52
CA VAL A 206 13.11 3.75 33.19
C VAL A 206 11.80 3.69 32.39
N PRO A 207 11.45 2.55 31.77
CA PRO A 207 10.19 2.43 31.04
C PRO A 207 9.00 2.48 32.02
N ARG A 208 7.89 3.10 31.63
CA ARG A 208 6.66 3.16 32.43
C ARG A 208 6.01 1.77 32.51
N ILE A 209 5.53 1.40 33.69
CA ILE A 209 4.71 0.19 33.91
C ILE A 209 3.35 0.36 33.23
N ASN A 210 2.71 1.51 33.45
CA ASN A 210 1.41 1.85 32.87
C ASN A 210 1.55 3.08 31.95
N PRO A 211 1.82 2.90 30.64
CA PRO A 211 1.89 4.02 29.71
C PRO A 211 0.50 4.63 29.44
N PRO A 212 0.41 5.94 29.15
CA PRO A 212 -0.82 6.59 28.69
C PRO A 212 -1.39 5.94 27.42
N LYS A 213 -2.70 6.13 27.18
CA LYS A 213 -3.38 5.60 25.99
C LYS A 213 -2.74 6.15 24.71
N GLY A 214 -2.23 5.26 23.86
CA GLY A 214 -1.55 5.62 22.60
C GLY A 214 -0.04 5.77 22.70
N GLU A 215 0.56 5.56 23.88
CA GLU A 215 2.01 5.60 24.09
C GLU A 215 2.57 4.23 24.47
N GLY A 216 3.83 3.99 24.11
CA GLY A 216 4.60 2.86 24.64
C GLY A 216 5.25 3.17 26.00
N PRO A 217 5.85 2.16 26.67
CA PRO A 217 6.55 2.34 27.96
C PRO A 217 7.61 3.44 27.95
N LEU A 218 8.24 3.70 26.80
CA LEU A 218 9.25 4.73 26.60
C LEU A 218 8.68 6.09 26.20
N GLY A 219 7.44 6.14 25.68
CA GLY A 219 6.84 7.34 25.07
C GLY A 219 7.53 7.76 23.76
N ILE A 220 7.84 6.79 22.89
CA ILE A 220 8.46 7.03 21.57
C ILE A 220 7.64 6.36 20.47
N SER A 221 7.64 6.96 19.29
CA SER A 221 7.26 6.31 18.04
C SER A 221 8.52 5.81 17.35
N ILE A 222 8.51 4.56 16.91
CA ILE A 222 9.66 3.91 16.26
C ILE A 222 9.32 3.54 14.83
N ASN A 223 10.31 3.67 13.95
CA ASN A 223 10.23 3.26 12.57
C ASN A 223 11.38 2.30 12.24
N SER A 224 11.04 1.16 11.64
CA SER A 224 12.03 0.20 11.11
C SER A 224 12.09 0.18 9.59
N PHE A 225 11.29 1.03 8.93
CA PHE A 225 11.24 1.15 7.49
C PHE A 225 11.88 2.46 7.05
N LYS A 226 12.60 2.43 5.93
CA LYS A 226 13.05 3.64 5.25
C LYS A 226 12.42 3.65 3.86
N SER A 227 11.90 4.80 3.45
CA SER A 227 11.55 4.99 2.05
C SER A 227 12.84 4.96 1.23
N LYS A 228 12.98 3.94 0.39
CA LYS A 228 14.06 3.86 -0.59
C LYS A 228 13.44 4.08 -1.96
N MET A 229 13.86 5.16 -2.61
CA MET A 229 13.62 5.31 -4.04
C MET A 229 14.50 4.27 -4.74
N LEU A 230 13.89 3.41 -5.55
CA LEU A 230 14.62 2.53 -6.45
C LEU A 230 15.22 3.40 -7.55
N MET A 231 16.41 3.95 -7.29
CA MET A 231 17.22 4.49 -8.37
C MET A 231 17.67 3.32 -9.26
N TRP A 232 17.71 3.54 -10.57
CA TRP A 232 18.34 2.60 -11.51
C TRP A 232 19.71 2.19 -10.96
N PRO A 233 20.15 0.92 -11.08
CA PRO A 233 21.47 0.52 -10.58
C PRO A 233 22.52 1.48 -11.13
N ASP A 234 23.11 2.27 -10.23
CA ASP A 234 24.24 3.11 -10.56
C ASP A 234 25.39 2.16 -10.90
N GLN A 235 25.71 2.03 -12.19
CA GLN A 235 26.78 1.13 -12.66
C GLN A 235 28.15 1.51 -12.06
N SER A 236 28.25 2.70 -11.46
CA SER A 236 29.44 3.22 -10.78
C SER A 236 29.82 2.48 -9.49
N ALA A 237 28.92 1.68 -8.89
CA ALA A 237 29.21 0.96 -7.63
C ALA A 237 29.85 -0.43 -7.82
N SER A 238 30.23 -0.80 -9.05
CA SER A 238 30.86 -2.11 -9.36
C SER A 238 32.37 -2.05 -9.57
N LEU A 239 33.00 -0.90 -9.30
CA LEU A 239 34.45 -0.70 -9.46
C LEU A 239 35.07 -0.04 -8.22
N THR A 240 35.09 -0.75 -7.08
CA THR A 240 36.09 -0.57 -6.00
C THR A 240 36.17 -1.83 -5.17
#